data_AF-A0A4Q7S7X8-F1
#
_entry.id   AF-A0A4Q7S7X8-F1
#
_cell.length_a   1.000
_cell.length_b   1.000
_cell.length_c   1.000
_cell.angle_alpha   90.00
_cell.angle_beta   90.00
_cell.angle_gamma   90.00
#
_symmetry.space_group_name_H-M   'P 1'
#
loop_
_entity.id
_entity.type
_entity.pdbx_description
1 polymer ?
#
loop_
_entity_poly.entity_id
_entity_poly.type
_entity_poly.pdbx_seq_one_letter_code
_entity_poly.pdbx_strand_id
1 'polypeptide(L)' 'MFVCQNQPCGAQWAQDEVEIRNEGQGPLFRCPQCGARNPLEVKQAPDGTQKYRQVARLKESPKPARPADGRRGGKRA' A
#
# COMPACT_ATOMS: atom_id res chain seq x y z
N MET A 1 -1.43 -13.07 -1.13
CA MET A 1 -1.83 -13.55 0.21
C MET A 1 -1.77 -12.38 1.16
N PHE A 2 -2.89 -12.05 1.79
CA PHE A 2 -3.01 -10.99 2.79
C PHE A 2 -3.41 -11.60 4.13
N VAL A 3 -2.91 -11.05 5.23
CA VAL A 3 -3.17 -11.56 6.58
C VAL A 3 -3.82 -10.48 7.41
N CYS A 4 -4.93 -10.78 8.07
CA CYS A 4 -5.55 -9.82 8.97
C CYS A 4 -4.61 -9.54 10.16
N GLN A 5 -4.18 -8.30 10.31
CA GLN A 5 -3.28 -7.85 11.37
C GLN A 5 -3.99 -7.61 12.70
N ASN A 6 -5.30 -7.84 12.75
CA ASN A 6 -6.04 -7.84 14.00
C ASN A 6 -5.69 -9.13 14.75
N GLN A 7 -5.01 -9.00 15.90
CA GLN A 7 -4.55 -10.14 16.70
C GLN A 7 -5.63 -11.21 16.97
N PRO A 8 -6.89 -10.88 17.32
CA PRO A 8 -7.90 -11.91 17.54
C PRO A 8 -8.37 -12.61 16.27
N CYS A 9 -8.05 -12.10 15.07
CA CYS A 9 -8.53 -12.67 13.80
C CYS A 9 -7.47 -13.51 13.09
N GLY A 10 -6.29 -12.94 12.78
CA GLY A 10 -5.20 -13.66 12.12
C GLY A 10 -5.53 -14.32 10.77
N ALA A 11 -6.71 -14.10 10.20
CA ALA A 11 -7.20 -14.79 9.01
C ALA A 11 -6.37 -14.45 7.77
N GLN A 12 -6.19 -15.43 6.89
CA GLN A 12 -5.48 -15.28 5.62
C GLN A 12 -6.49 -15.21 4.47
N TRP A 13 -6.24 -14.32 3.52
CA TRP A 13 -7.13 -14.06 2.39
C TRP A 13 -6.34 -13.95 1.08
N ALA A 14 -6.92 -14.42 -0.01
CA ALA A 14 -6.47 -14.07 -1.35
C ALA A 14 -6.86 -12.61 -1.70
N GLN A 15 -6.22 -12.06 -2.72
CA GLN A 15 -6.51 -10.70 -3.18
C GLN A 15 -7.95 -10.58 -3.74
N ASP A 16 -8.43 -11.61 -4.43
CA ASP A 16 -9.79 -11.67 -4.99
C ASP A 16 -10.88 -11.93 -3.93
N GLU A 17 -10.50 -12.38 -2.72
CA GLU A 17 -11.46 -12.63 -1.63
C GLU A 17 -11.74 -11.41 -0.77
N VAL A 18 -10.98 -10.31 -0.95
CA VAL A 18 -11.09 -9.12 -0.12
C VAL A 18 -11.39 -7.88 -0.96
N GLU A 19 -12.25 -7.03 -0.43
CA GLU A 19 -12.51 -5.74 -1.05
C GLU A 19 -11.37 -4.76 -0.72
N ILE A 20 -10.59 -4.39 -1.74
CA ILE A 20 -9.56 -3.35 -1.65
C ILE A 20 -10.19 -1.99 -1.97
N ARG A 21 -10.16 -1.08 -1.01
CA ARG A 21 -10.63 0.31 -1.15
C ARG A 21 -9.49 1.29 -1.00
N ASN A 22 -9.58 2.42 -1.70
CA ASN A 22 -8.69 3.56 -1.49
C ASN A 22 -9.47 4.69 -0.80
N GLU A 23 -9.26 4.86 0.51
CA GLU A 23 -9.96 5.88 1.33
C GLU A 23 -9.14 7.19 1.45
N GLY A 24 -8.23 7.47 0.50
CA GLY A 24 -7.45 8.71 0.43
C GLY A 24 -6.10 8.70 1.17
N GLN A 25 -5.85 7.66 1.98
CA GLN A 25 -4.56 7.43 2.67
C GLN A 25 -3.74 6.29 2.03
N GLY A 26 -4.25 5.71 0.95
CA GLY A 26 -3.69 4.53 0.28
C GLY A 26 -4.72 3.40 0.17
N PRO A 27 -4.37 2.34 -0.57
CA PRO A 27 -5.22 1.15 -0.66
C PRO A 27 -5.23 0.45 0.70
N LEU A 28 -6.39 -0.04 1.10
CA LEU A 28 -6.56 -0.89 2.28
C LEU A 28 -7.61 -1.94 1.94
N PHE A 29 -7.50 -3.11 2.55
CA PHE A 29 -8.57 -4.09 2.47
C PHE A 29 -9.26 -4.23 3.82
N ARG A 30 -10.57 -4.53 3.78
CA ARG A 30 -11.35 -4.84 4.98
C ARG A 30 -11.45 -6.34 5.13
N CYS A 31 -11.13 -6.83 6.32
CA CYS A 31 -11.28 -8.25 6.63
C CYS A 31 -12.77 -8.60 6.69
N PRO A 32 -13.27 -9.57 5.90
CA PRO A 32 -14.68 -9.96 5.92
C PRO A 32 -15.08 -10.69 7.21
N GLN A 33 -14.12 -11.23 7.96
CA GLN A 33 -14.40 -11.89 9.25
C GLN A 33 -14.58 -10.94 10.43
N CYS A 34 -13.75 -9.89 10.55
CA CYS A 34 -13.77 -9.00 11.71
C CYS A 34 -13.95 -7.52 11.38
N GLY A 35 -14.05 -7.15 10.10
CA GLY A 35 -14.16 -5.76 9.66
C GLY A 35 -12.87 -4.93 9.85
N ALA A 36 -11.78 -5.53 10.31
CA ALA A 36 -10.53 -4.81 10.55
C ALA A 36 -9.95 -4.25 9.24
N ARG A 37 -9.41 -3.03 9.33
CA ARG A 37 -8.77 -2.34 8.21
C ARG A 37 -7.29 -2.74 8.16
N ASN A 38 -6.89 -3.32 7.03
CA ASN A 38 -5.52 -3.76 6.80
C ASN A 38 -4.92 -2.90 5.68
N PRO A 39 -3.98 -1.99 6.01
CA PRO A 39 -3.37 -1.12 5.01
C PRO A 39 -2.53 -1.91 4.01
N LEU A 40 -2.60 -1.48 2.76
CA LEU A 40 -1.82 -1.97 1.64
C LEU A 40 -0.99 -0.81 1.05
N GLU A 41 0.06 -1.16 0.36
CA GLU A 41 0.84 -0.27 -0.49
C GLU A 41 0.59 -0.65 -1.94
N VAL A 42 0.29 0.34 -2.79
CA VAL A 42 0.27 0.15 -4.25
C VAL A 42 1.63 0.54 -4.82
N LYS A 43 2.27 -0.40 -5.52
CA LYS A 43 3.44 -0.11 -6.34
C LYS A 43 3.05 -0.15 -7.81
N GLN A 44 3.29 0.95 -8.50
CA GLN A 44 3.22 0.99 -9.95
C GLN A 44 4.46 0.30 -10.49
N ALA A 45 4.25 -0.82 -11.19
CA ALA A 45 5.30 -1.44 -11.99
C ALA A 45 5.63 -0.53 -13.19
N PRO A 46 6.85 -0.60 -13.74
CA PRO A 46 7.21 0.12 -14.96
C PRO A 46 6.29 -0.21 -16.15
N ASP A 47 5.67 -1.41 -16.15
CA ASP A 47 4.65 -1.84 -17.12
C ASP A 47 3.25 -1.23 -16.90
N GLY A 48 3.09 -0.30 -15.95
CA GLY A 48 1.78 0.29 -15.60
C GLY A 48 0.88 -0.63 -14.76
N THR A 49 1.33 -1.84 -14.43
CA THR A 49 0.58 -2.76 -13.57
C THR A 49 0.63 -2.30 -12.12
N GLN A 50 -0.53 -2.24 -11.45
CA GLN A 50 -0.64 -1.93 -10.03
C GLN A 50 -0.44 -3.22 -9.21
N LYS A 51 0.64 -3.29 -8.43
CA LYS A 51 0.89 -4.39 -7.50
C LYS A 51 0.55 -3.96 -6.07
N TYR A 52 -0.31 -4.72 -5.41
CA TYR A 52 -0.68 -4.50 -4.02
C TYR A 52 0.22 -5.31 -3.09
N ARG A 53 0.78 -4.67 -2.07
CA ARG A 53 1.60 -5.31 -1.03
C ARG A 53 1.06 -4.96 0.34
N GLN A 54 0.86 -5.95 1.20
CA GLN A 54 0.47 -5.68 2.58
C GLN A 54 1.65 -5.14 3.38
N VAL A 55 1.41 -4.02 4.07
CA VAL A 55 2.39 -3.41 4.99
C VAL A 55 2.08 -3.88 6.41
N ALA A 56 3.04 -4.51 7.07
CA ALA A 56 2.90 -4.93 8.46
C ALA A 56 2.90 -3.70 9.37
N ARG A 57 1.96 -3.62 10.32
CA ARG A 57 1.88 -2.55 11.34
C ARG A 57 3.16 -2.35 12.15
N LEU A 58 4.04 -3.35 12.17
CA LEU A 58 5.25 -3.35 12.99
C LEU A 58 6.34 -2.37 12.57
N LYS A 59 6.26 -1.72 11.39
CA LYS A 59 7.11 -0.56 11.11
C LYS A 59 6.35 0.44 10.26
N GLU A 60 6.14 1.61 10.84
CA GLU A 60 6.05 2.86 10.08
C GLU A 60 7.15 2.81 8.99
N SER A 61 6.77 2.58 7.74
CA SER A 61 7.69 2.81 6.63
C SER A 61 7.33 4.16 6.02
N PRO A 62 8.32 5.04 5.86
CA PRO A 62 8.11 6.41 5.44
C PRO A 62 7.52 6.43 4.03
N LYS A 63 6.59 7.36 3.81
CA LYS A 63 6.01 7.71 2.51
C LYS A 63 7.06 7.63 1.39
N PRO A 64 6.72 7.14 0.18
CA PRO A 64 7.61 7.28 -0.95
C PRO A 64 7.89 8.77 -1.17
N ALA A 65 9.11 9.19 -0.85
CA ALA A 65 9.62 10.49 -1.23
C ALA A 65 9.52 10.56 -2.76
N ARG A 66 8.65 11.46 -3.23
CA ARG A 66 8.61 11.86 -4.64
C ARG A 66 10.06 12.18 -5.03
N PRO A 67 10.62 11.61 -6.11
CA PRO A 67 11.91 12.06 -6.59
C PRO A 67 11.75 13.56 -6.91
N ALA A 68 12.61 14.38 -6.31
CA ALA A 68 12.67 15.80 -6.55
C ALA A 68 13.07 16.03 -8.01
N ASP A 69 12.08 16.11 -8.90
CA ASP A 69 12.24 16.76 -10.19
C ASP A 69 12.53 18.24 -9.92
N GLY A 70 13.77 18.63 -10.18
CA GLY A 70 14.27 19.97 -9.87
C GLY A 70 15.53 20.26 -10.66
N ARG A 71 15.39 20.30 -12.00
CA ARG A 71 16.39 20.87 -12.92
C ARG A 71 17.00 22.13 -12.32
N ARG A 72 18.29 22.11 -11.99
CA ARG A 72 19.06 23.34 -11.77
C ARG A 72 19.77 23.69 -13.07
N GLY A 73 19.35 24.82 -13.62
CA GLY A 73 19.68 25.31 -14.95
C GLY A 73 21.16 25.50 -15.24
N GLY A 74 21.46 25.46 -16.54
CA GLY A 74 22.75 25.79 -17.09
C GLY A 74 23.22 27.18 -16.67
N LYS A 75 24.47 27.27 -16.24
CA LYS A 75 25.21 28.51 -16.19
C LYS A 75 25.74 28.79 -17.60
N ARG A 76 25.24 29.88 -18.18
CA ARG A 76 25.73 30.52 -19.39
C ARG A 76 27.18 30.97 -19.21
N ALA A 77 27.87 31.04 -20.35
CA ALA A 77 29.18 31.60 -20.60
C ALA A 77 29.36 33.04 -20.07
#